data_AF-A0A2N1MXV8-F1
#
_entry.id   AF-A0A2N1MXV8-F1
#
_cell.length_a   1.000
_cell.length_b   1.000
_cell.length_c   1.000
_cell.angle_alpha   90.00
_cell.angle_beta   90.00
_cell.angle_gamma   90.00
#
_symmetry.space_group_name_H-M   'P 1'
#
loop_
_entity.id
_entity.type
_entity.pdbx_description
1 polymer ?
#
loop_
_entity_poly.entity_id
_entity_poly.type
_entity_poly.pdbx_seq_one_letter_code
_entity_poly.pdbx_strand_id
1 'polypeptide(L)'
;MVFNWDYLFEILVSSSSPNLFKFKFYFYEAPKLESLKLFLDNWKGRRPILLQTIQDNSWGLCLEIGMKYFELMEEYKMQGIVKKYNHVLNE
;
A
#
# COMPACT_ATOMS: atom_id res chain seq x y z
N MET A 1 -0.07 -14.95 13.41
CA MET A 1 0.79 -13.83 13.80
C MET A 1 0.45 -12.68 12.87
N VAL A 2 0.02 -11.54 13.40
CA VAL A 2 -0.37 -10.38 12.58
C VAL A 2 0.90 -9.66 12.14
N PHE A 3 1.04 -9.38 10.84
CA PHE A 3 2.17 -8.62 10.32
C PHE A 3 2.03 -7.15 10.70
N ASN A 4 3.09 -6.54 11.24
CA ASN A 4 3.05 -5.14 11.67
C ASN A 4 3.33 -4.19 10.48
N TRP A 5 2.25 -3.82 9.79
CA TRP A 5 2.29 -2.88 8.67
C TRP A 5 2.75 -1.48 9.05
N ASP A 6 2.34 -0.98 10.22
CA ASP A 6 2.69 0.36 10.69
C ASP A 6 4.21 0.52 10.80
N TYR A 7 4.86 -0.47 11.41
CA TYR A 7 6.31 -0.49 11.56
C TYR A 7 7.04 -0.59 10.21
N LEU A 8 6.54 -1.42 9.29
CA LEU A 8 7.11 -1.48 7.95
C LEU A 8 7.03 -0.12 7.24
N PHE A 9 5.86 0.52 7.27
CA PHE A 9 5.66 1.81 6.61
C PHE A 9 6.51 2.92 7.21
N GLU A 10 6.67 2.93 8.54
CA GLU A 10 7.58 3.85 9.23
C GLU A 10 9.03 3.68 8.75
N ILE A 11 9.52 2.44 8.67
CA ILE A 11 10.86 2.14 8.14
C ILE A 11 10.97 2.60 6.68
N LEU A 12 9.97 2.31 5.84
CA LEU A 12 10.01 2.70 4.43
C LEU A 12 10.09 4.23 4.30
N VAL A 13 9.31 4.98 5.06
CA VAL A 13 9.34 6.45 5.02
C VAL A 13 10.69 6.98 5.49
N SER A 14 11.18 6.50 6.63
CA SER A 14 12.40 7.02 7.27
C SER A 14 13.68 6.63 6.53
N SER A 15 13.75 5.40 6.03
CA SER A 15 15.01 4.77 5.60
C SER A 15 15.14 4.60 4.09
N SER A 16 14.06 4.79 3.32
CA SER A 16 14.13 4.65 1.86
C SER A 16 14.80 5.84 1.19
N SER A 17 15.61 5.54 0.17
CA SER A 17 16.15 6.55 -0.73
C SER A 17 15.03 7.38 -1.38
N PRO A 18 15.26 8.69 -1.66
CA PRO A 18 14.33 9.52 -2.43
C PRO A 18 14.00 8.97 -3.82
N ASN A 19 14.85 8.09 -4.37
CA ASN A 19 14.65 7.44 -5.65
C ASN A 19 13.89 6.12 -5.57
N LEU A 20 13.50 5.64 -4.39
CA LEU A 20 12.60 4.48 -4.28
C LEU A 20 11.16 4.94 -4.54
N PHE A 21 10.56 4.43 -5.62
CA PHE A 21 9.20 4.80 -6.02
C PHE A 21 8.34 3.60 -6.43
N LYS A 22 8.89 2.38 -6.46
CA LYS A 22 8.14 1.18 -6.87
C LYS A 22 8.04 0.23 -5.68
N PHE A 23 6.81 -0.09 -5.30
CA PHE A 23 6.50 -0.99 -4.20
C PHE A 23 5.64 -2.14 -4.69
N LYS A 24 5.98 -3.35 -4.22
CA LYS A 24 5.20 -4.56 -4.46
C LYS A 24 5.00 -5.24 -3.11
N PHE A 25 3.77 -5.27 -2.63
CA PHE A 25 3.41 -5.90 -1.37
C PHE A 25 2.62 -7.17 -1.63
N TYR A 26 3.10 -8.27 -1.06
CA TYR A 26 2.40 -9.55 -1.05
C TYR A 26 1.93 -9.82 0.37
N PHE A 27 0.66 -10.12 0.56
CA PHE A 27 0.11 -10.32 1.90
C PHE A 27 -1.09 -11.24 1.91
N TYR A 28 -1.26 -11.88 3.07
CA TYR A 28 -2.49 -12.58 3.42
C TYR A 28 -3.50 -11.59 4.04
N GLU A 29 -3.07 -10.85 5.07
CA GLU A 29 -3.87 -9.82 5.73
C GLU A 29 -3.46 -8.42 5.25
N ALA A 30 -4.42 -7.66 4.72
CA ALA A 30 -4.19 -6.31 4.22
C ALA A 30 -3.77 -5.35 5.34
N PRO A 31 -2.93 -4.33 5.05
CA PRO A 31 -2.69 -3.23 6.00
C PRO A 31 -4.00 -2.53 6.30
N LYS A 32 -4.17 -1.99 7.51
CA LYS A 32 -5.30 -1.12 7.81
C LYS A 32 -5.29 0.09 6.87
N LEU A 33 -6.48 0.54 6.49
CA LEU A 33 -6.65 1.69 5.59
C LEU A 33 -5.95 2.96 6.13
N GLU A 34 -6.03 3.19 7.44
CA GLU A 34 -5.38 4.34 8.11
C GLU A 34 -3.86 4.27 8.03
N SER A 35 -3.27 3.09 8.25
CA SER A 35 -1.83 2.84 8.11
C SER A 35 -1.35 3.14 6.69
N LEU A 36 -2.10 2.67 5.69
CA LEU A 36 -1.79 2.91 4.28
C LEU A 36 -1.92 4.39 3.91
N LYS A 37 -2.94 5.07 4.44
CA LYS A 37 -3.13 6.51 4.26
C LYS A 37 -1.94 7.30 4.83
N LEU A 38 -1.55 7.01 6.07
CA LEU A 38 -0.43 7.65 6.74
C LEU A 38 0.88 7.46 5.96
N PHE A 39 1.12 6.24 5.45
CA PHE A 39 2.26 5.96 4.57
C PHE A 39 2.28 6.87 3.33
N LEU A 40 1.16 6.99 2.62
CA LEU A 40 1.06 7.81 1.41
C LEU A 40 1.21 9.30 1.72
N ASP A 41 0.62 9.78 2.82
CA ASP A 41 0.76 11.16 3.28
C ASP A 41 2.23 11.50 3.58
N ASN A 42 2.94 10.59 4.24
CA ASN A 42 4.37 10.73 4.52
C ASN A 42 5.26 10.58 3.28
N TRP A 43 4.72 10.10 2.16
CA TRP A 43 5.43 10.03 0.88
C TRP A 43 5.29 11.30 0.03
N LYS A 44 4.50 12.29 0.48
CA LYS A 44 4.34 13.58 -0.20
C LYS A 44 5.70 14.27 -0.39
N GLY A 45 5.87 14.92 -1.55
CA GLY A 45 7.12 15.58 -1.93
C GLY A 45 8.22 14.65 -2.46
N ARG A 46 8.00 13.32 -2.47
CA ARG A 46 8.88 12.34 -3.11
C ARG A 46 8.40 11.98 -4.51
N ARG A 47 9.14 11.12 -5.20
CA ARG A 47 8.73 10.58 -6.50
C ARG A 47 7.39 9.82 -6.36
N PRO A 48 6.43 10.05 -7.29
CA PRO A 48 5.14 9.36 -7.26
C PRO A 48 5.26 7.84 -7.27
N ILE A 49 4.45 7.18 -6.45
CA ILE A 49 4.52 5.73 -6.20
C ILE A 49 3.91 4.92 -7.35
N LEU A 50 4.60 3.86 -7.76
CA LEU A 50 4.05 2.73 -8.48
C LEU A 50 3.78 1.61 -7.48
N LEU A 51 2.52 1.42 -7.11
CA LEU A 51 2.12 0.44 -6.11
C LEU A 51 1.46 -0.77 -6.77
N GLN A 52 1.94 -1.95 -6.41
CA GLN A 52 1.27 -3.22 -6.69
C GLN A 52 0.99 -3.95 -5.37
N THR A 53 -0.25 -4.38 -5.17
CA THR A 53 -0.65 -5.25 -4.07
C THR A 53 -1.06 -6.61 -4.62
N ILE A 54 -0.65 -7.67 -3.94
CA ILE A 54 -1.02 -9.05 -4.24
C ILE A 54 -1.59 -9.63 -2.96
N GLN A 55 -2.87 -9.97 -2.98
CA GLN A 55 -3.53 -10.61 -1.85
C GLN A 55 -3.60 -12.11 -2.07
N ASP A 56 -3.06 -12.85 -1.12
CA ASP A 56 -3.18 -14.30 -1.03
C ASP A 56 -4.49 -14.65 -0.31
N ASN A 57 -5.40 -15.35 -1.01
CA ASN A 57 -6.70 -15.75 -0.48
C ASN A 57 -6.76 -17.26 -0.15
N SER A 58 -5.63 -17.97 -0.19
CA SER A 58 -5.55 -19.43 -0.08
C SER A 58 -6.16 -20.04 1.19
N TRP A 59 -6.38 -19.24 2.25
CA TRP A 59 -6.97 -19.69 3.52
C TRP A 59 -8.36 -19.10 3.83
N GLY A 60 -9.03 -18.47 2.86
CA GLY A 60 -10.47 -18.19 2.91
C GLY A 60 -11.01 -17.18 3.94
N LEU A 61 -10.15 -16.55 4.76
CA LEU A 61 -10.56 -15.63 5.83
C LEU A 61 -9.62 -14.40 5.94
N CYS A 62 -9.48 -13.63 4.85
CA CYS A 62 -8.64 -12.43 4.84
C CYS A 62 -9.49 -11.16 4.94
N LEU A 63 -8.99 -10.13 5.64
CA LEU A 63 -9.46 -8.75 5.47
C LEU A 63 -9.13 -8.32 4.04
N GLU A 64 -10.09 -8.47 3.13
CA GLU A 64 -9.90 -8.10 1.73
C GLU A 64 -9.68 -6.60 1.56
N ILE A 65 -8.89 -6.27 0.53
CA ILE A 65 -8.90 -4.93 -0.04
C ILE A 65 -10.32 -4.66 -0.59
N GLY A 66 -11.14 -3.99 0.21
CA GLY A 66 -12.47 -3.53 -0.19
C GLY A 66 -12.45 -2.24 -1.00
N MET A 67 -13.61 -1.77 -1.46
CA MET A 67 -13.76 -0.56 -2.29
C MET A 67 -13.03 0.67 -1.72
N LYS A 68 -13.03 0.85 -0.40
CA LYS A 68 -12.39 2.00 0.27
C LYS A 68 -10.90 2.14 -0.04
N TYR A 69 -10.19 1.04 -0.26
CA TYR A 69 -8.78 1.09 -0.64
C TYR A 69 -8.62 1.58 -2.09
N PHE A 70 -9.50 1.16 -3.00
CA PHE A 70 -9.47 1.64 -4.38
C PHE A 70 -9.81 3.13 -4.46
N GLU A 71 -10.83 3.57 -3.73
CA GLU A 71 -11.18 4.99 -3.60
C GLU A 71 -10.00 5.82 -3.08
N LEU A 72 -9.34 5.33 -2.02
CA LEU A 72 -8.12 5.96 -1.50
C LEU A 72 -7.03 6.04 -2.58
N MET A 73 -6.80 4.97 -3.34
CA MET A 73 -5.78 4.99 -4.39
C MET A 73 -6.10 5.97 -5.52
N GLU A 74 -7.37 6.12 -5.90
CA GLU A 74 -7.78 7.14 -6.88
C GLU A 74 -7.61 8.57 -6.33
N GLU A 75 -7.94 8.81 -5.05
CA GLU A 75 -7.70 10.10 -4.39
C GLU A 75 -6.22 10.49 -4.46
N TYR A 76 -5.33 9.56 -4.08
CA TYR A 76 -3.89 9.82 -4.07
C TYR A 76 -3.27 9.84 -5.48
N LYS A 77 -3.93 9.24 -6.49
CA LYS A 77 -3.59 9.43 -7.90
C LYS A 77 -3.88 10.86 -8.36
N MET A 78 -5.04 11.40 -8.01
CA MET A 78 -5.39 12.80 -8.34
C MET A 78 -4.44 13.80 -7.67
N GLN A 79 -3.95 13.50 -6.46
CA GLN A 79 -2.94 14.30 -5.76
C GLN A 79 -1.52 14.13 -6.32
N GLY A 80 -1.29 13.21 -7.26
CA GLY A 80 0.02 12.94 -7.85
C GLY A 80 0.98 12.16 -6.95
N ILE A 81 0.51 11.64 -5.81
CA ILE A 81 1.33 10.86 -4.88
C ILE A 81 1.46 9.42 -5.36
N VAL A 82 0.37 8.86 -5.90
CA VAL A 82 0.37 7.55 -6.55
C VAL A 82 0.31 7.76 -8.06
N LYS A 83 1.28 7.23 -8.80
CA LYS A 83 1.26 7.26 -10.26
C LYS A 83 0.44 6.12 -10.85
N LYS A 84 0.54 4.93 -10.26
CA LYS A 84 -0.20 3.75 -10.70
C LYS A 84 -0.44 2.84 -9.51
N TYR A 85 -1.66 2.30 -9.45
CA TYR A 85 -2.05 1.26 -8.50
C TYR A 85 -2.58 0.05 -9.26
N ASN A 86 -2.16 -1.14 -8.87
CA ASN A 86 -2.69 -2.41 -9.36
C ASN A 86 -2.88 -3.37 -8.19
N HIS A 87 -4.04 -4.02 -8.12
CA HIS A 87 -4.34 -5.05 -7.15
C HIS A 87 -4.57 -6.38 -7.86
N VAL A 88 -3.99 -7.46 -7.33
CA VAL A 88 -4.12 -8.81 -7.88
C VAL A 88 -4.51 -9.77 -6.76
N LEU A 89 -5.46 -10.64 -7.04
CA LEU A 89 -5.77 -11.80 -6.19
C LEU A 89 -4.90 -12.97 -6.65
N ASN A 90 -4.22 -13.62 -5.71
CA ASN A 90 -3.47 -14.84 -5.93
C ASN A 90 -4.25 -16.00 -5.32
N GLU A 91 -4.81 -16.84 -6.20
CA GLU A 91 -5.60 -18.04 -5.89
C GLU A 91 -4.71 -19.29 -5.78
#